data_AF-A0A0U1DAB7-F1
#
_entry.id   AF-A0A0U1DAB7-F1
#
_cell.length_a   1.000
_cell.length_b   1.000
_cell.length_c   1.000
_cell.angle_alpha   90.00
_cell.angle_beta   90.00
_cell.angle_gamma   90.00
#
_symmetry.space_group_name_H-M   'P 1'
#
loop_
_entity.id
_entity.type
_entity.pdbx_description
1 polymer ?
#
loop_
_entity_poly.entity_id
_entity_poly.type
_entity_poly.pdbx_seq_one_letter_code
_entity_poly.pdbx_strand_id
1 'polypeptide(L)'
;MNPDGRVVTGPVGARRSEFPIDEVAEDVKRLHAYGLRSAAAHSGPMHSVSVHPIGLRGRASTYLAALVPARASEGQRQAVTTAVALLGLIDEQDRSRTSTRRHLRSRALELLAENDLRTAQLVLEVDQPPIELPQHLRFLRATGDESAIDDAESSLDRRGILAGQYAGELCAVIEPALAEPTGSRLAEGGLHVASEMQSPRVTARPDTARPGWRSPRPPRCPGWWCGTR
;
A
#
# COMPACT_ATOMS: atom_id res chain seq x y z
N MET A 1 -9.03 15.59 -0.84
CA MET A 1 -10.20 15.18 -1.64
C MET A 1 -9.75 14.20 -2.69
N ASN A 2 -10.59 13.21 -2.99
CA ASN A 2 -10.37 12.24 -4.05
C ASN A 2 -10.63 12.86 -5.43
N PRO A 3 -10.15 12.23 -6.52
CA PRO A 3 -10.33 12.74 -7.88
C PRO A 3 -11.79 12.88 -8.34
N ASP A 4 -12.69 12.14 -7.71
CA ASP A 4 -14.14 12.21 -7.91
C ASP A 4 -14.80 13.43 -7.22
N GLY A 5 -14.01 14.23 -6.50
CA GLY A 5 -14.48 15.37 -5.72
C GLY A 5 -15.02 14.98 -4.34
N ARG A 6 -14.88 13.73 -3.89
CA ARG A 6 -15.30 13.34 -2.53
C ARG A 6 -14.26 13.76 -1.48
N VAL A 7 -14.76 14.13 -0.31
CA VAL A 7 -13.90 14.52 0.82
C VAL A 7 -13.35 13.28 1.51
N VAL A 8 -12.02 13.21 1.61
CA VAL A 8 -11.29 12.14 2.33
C VAL A 8 -11.10 12.52 3.78
N THR A 9 -10.64 13.76 4.00
CA THR A 9 -10.35 14.33 5.32
C THR A 9 -10.81 15.79 5.34
N GLY A 10 -11.50 16.20 6.40
CA GLY A 10 -11.99 17.57 6.58
C GLY A 10 -13.41 17.81 6.04
N PRO A 11 -13.87 19.06 5.92
CA PRO A 11 -13.16 20.32 6.21
C PRO A 11 -12.84 20.50 7.71
N VAL A 12 -11.69 21.12 8.00
CA VAL A 12 -11.19 21.36 9.36
C VAL A 12 -10.92 22.85 9.60
N GLY A 13 -10.89 23.27 10.87
CA GLY A 13 -10.64 24.66 11.28
C GLY A 13 -11.90 25.45 11.64
N ALA A 14 -11.70 26.69 12.11
CA ALA A 14 -12.76 27.53 12.68
C ALA A 14 -13.87 27.87 11.68
N ARG A 15 -13.54 28.00 10.39
CA ARG A 15 -14.47 28.38 9.30
C ARG A 15 -14.91 27.19 8.44
N ARG A 16 -14.85 25.96 8.97
CA ARG A 16 -15.18 24.74 8.21
C ARG A 16 -16.59 24.74 7.60
N SER A 17 -17.55 25.40 8.24
CA SER A 17 -18.93 25.52 7.76
C SER A 17 -19.09 26.47 6.58
N GLU A 18 -18.08 27.31 6.33
CA GLU A 18 -18.06 28.26 5.21
C GLU A 18 -17.30 27.69 3.99
N PHE A 19 -16.81 26.46 4.08
CA PHE A 19 -16.03 25.84 3.02
C PHE A 19 -16.95 25.40 1.87
N PRO A 20 -16.78 25.92 0.63
CA PRO A 20 -17.68 25.59 -0.48
C PRO A 20 -17.31 24.23 -1.08
N ILE A 21 -17.76 23.14 -0.44
CA ILE A 21 -17.40 21.76 -0.81
C ILE A 21 -17.78 21.45 -2.26
N ASP A 22 -18.97 21.86 -2.70
CA ASP A 22 -19.47 21.53 -4.03
C ASP A 22 -18.66 22.19 -5.15
N GLU A 23 -18.33 23.48 -4.99
CA GLU A 23 -17.49 24.21 -5.95
C GLU A 23 -16.08 23.62 -6.03
N VAL A 24 -15.50 23.26 -4.88
CA VAL A 24 -14.19 22.60 -4.81
C VAL A 24 -14.24 21.22 -5.45
N ALA A 25 -15.32 20.46 -5.28
CA ALA A 25 -15.47 19.15 -5.90
C ALA A 25 -15.46 19.26 -7.43
N GLU A 26 -16.14 20.27 -7.99
CA GLU A 26 -16.12 20.55 -9.43
C GLU A 26 -14.73 20.99 -9.92
N ASP A 27 -14.01 21.82 -9.15
CA ASP A 27 -12.62 22.16 -9.46
C ASP A 27 -11.71 20.92 -9.47
N VAL A 28 -11.86 20.01 -8.50
CA VAL A 28 -11.08 18.78 -8.43
C VAL A 28 -11.34 17.89 -9.64
N LYS A 29 -12.62 17.65 -9.98
CA LYS A 29 -12.99 16.87 -11.16
C LYS A 29 -12.40 17.47 -12.44
N ARG A 30 -12.48 18.80 -12.57
CA ARG A 30 -11.92 19.54 -13.71
C ARG A 30 -10.40 19.40 -13.79
N LEU A 31 -9.69 19.67 -12.69
CA LEU A 31 -8.22 19.53 -12.62
C LEU A 31 -7.78 18.09 -12.93
N HIS A 32 -8.51 17.10 -12.41
CA HIS A 32 -8.24 15.70 -12.67
C HIS A 32 -8.42 15.35 -14.15
N ALA A 33 -9.56 15.70 -14.75
CA ALA A 33 -9.88 15.41 -16.14
C ALA A 33 -8.79 15.90 -17.11
N TYR A 34 -8.28 17.11 -16.91
CA TYR A 34 -7.22 17.68 -17.76
C TYR A 34 -5.80 17.21 -17.40
N GLY A 35 -5.62 16.41 -16.35
CA GLY A 35 -4.29 15.94 -15.91
C GLY A 35 -3.37 17.09 -15.50
N LEU A 36 -3.95 18.25 -15.15
CA LEU A 36 -3.18 19.46 -14.87
C LEU A 36 -2.50 19.33 -13.51
N ARG A 37 -1.22 19.69 -13.49
CA ARG A 37 -0.46 19.95 -12.25
C ARG A 37 -0.66 21.37 -11.73
N SER A 38 -1.56 22.12 -12.36
CA SER A 38 -1.92 23.47 -11.99
C SER A 38 -2.85 23.47 -10.78
N ALA A 39 -2.77 24.52 -9.98
CA ALA A 39 -3.75 24.80 -8.94
C ALA A 39 -4.95 25.55 -9.53
N ALA A 40 -6.13 25.35 -8.96
CA ALA A 40 -7.28 26.23 -9.17
C ALA A 40 -7.40 27.18 -7.97
N ALA A 41 -7.84 28.41 -8.20
CA ALA A 41 -8.12 29.34 -7.12
C ALA A 41 -9.31 30.22 -7.46
N HIS A 42 -10.20 30.39 -6.49
CA HIS A 42 -11.31 31.32 -6.53
C HIS A 42 -11.15 32.35 -5.44
N SER A 43 -11.43 33.61 -5.77
CA SER A 43 -11.39 34.72 -4.81
C SER A 43 -12.78 35.31 -4.70
N GLY A 44 -13.35 35.28 -3.50
CA GLY A 44 -14.54 36.01 -3.14
C GLY A 44 -14.22 37.24 -2.27
N PRO A 45 -15.23 38.07 -1.95
CA PRO A 45 -15.03 39.29 -1.15
C PRO A 45 -14.46 39.04 0.25
N MET A 46 -14.81 37.90 0.86
CA MET A 46 -14.48 37.58 2.26
C MET A 46 -13.44 36.46 2.41
N HIS A 47 -13.26 35.65 1.39
CA HIS A 47 -12.41 34.47 1.43
C HIS A 47 -11.90 34.12 0.03
N SER A 48 -10.80 33.38 -0.02
CA SER A 48 -10.31 32.74 -1.22
C SER A 48 -10.18 31.25 -0.96
N VAL A 49 -10.50 30.45 -1.96
CA VAL A 49 -10.30 29.00 -1.95
C VAL A 49 -9.26 28.65 -2.98
N SER A 50 -8.34 27.77 -2.63
CA SER A 50 -7.36 27.22 -3.58
C SER A 50 -7.36 25.70 -3.51
N VAL A 51 -7.24 25.06 -4.66
CA VAL A 51 -7.21 23.61 -4.85
C VAL A 51 -5.88 23.24 -5.49
N HIS A 52 -5.11 22.41 -4.81
CA HIS A 52 -3.77 22.02 -5.19
C HIS A 52 -3.69 20.50 -5.36
N PRO A 53 -3.17 19.98 -6.48
CA PRO A 53 -2.90 18.56 -6.62
C PRO A 53 -1.83 18.12 -5.61
N ILE A 54 -2.01 16.95 -5.01
CA ILE A 54 -1.03 16.28 -4.16
C ILE A 54 -0.36 15.17 -4.99
N GLY A 55 0.97 15.17 -5.00
CA GLY A 55 1.79 14.15 -5.64
C GLY A 55 2.92 14.73 -6.50
N LEU A 56 4.02 13.99 -6.60
CA LEU A 56 5.23 14.44 -7.30
C LEU A 56 5.32 13.89 -8.73
N ARG A 57 4.76 12.71 -9.01
CA ARG A 57 4.87 12.01 -10.30
C ARG A 57 3.51 11.46 -10.76
N GLY A 58 3.32 11.32 -12.07
CA GLY A 58 2.06 10.87 -12.66
C GLY A 58 0.88 11.85 -12.49
N ARG A 59 -0.34 11.30 -12.49
CA ARG A 59 -1.59 12.03 -12.24
C ARG A 59 -1.83 12.12 -10.73
N ALA A 60 -2.32 13.26 -10.25
CA ALA A 60 -2.63 13.41 -8.83
C ALA A 60 -3.76 12.45 -8.41
N SER A 61 -3.49 11.66 -7.37
CA SER A 61 -4.44 10.76 -6.71
C SER A 61 -5.27 11.47 -5.65
N THR A 62 -4.79 12.61 -5.13
CA THR A 62 -5.44 13.38 -4.07
C THR A 62 -5.25 14.88 -4.28
N TYR A 63 -6.15 15.69 -3.73
CA TYR A 63 -6.09 17.15 -3.80
C TYR A 63 -6.22 17.77 -2.39
N LEU A 64 -5.45 18.82 -2.13
CA LEU A 64 -5.62 19.70 -0.98
C LEU A 64 -6.46 20.90 -1.38
N ALA A 65 -7.51 21.18 -0.64
CA ALA A 65 -8.27 22.39 -0.82
C ALA A 65 -8.23 23.24 0.46
N ALA A 66 -7.92 24.53 0.31
CA ALA A 66 -7.65 25.43 1.41
C ALA A 66 -8.48 26.71 1.28
N LEU A 67 -9.27 27.01 2.32
CA LEU A 67 -10.00 28.27 2.49
C LEU A 67 -9.14 29.22 3.33
N VAL A 68 -8.83 30.38 2.77
CA VAL A 68 -8.06 31.46 3.41
C VAL A 68 -8.87 32.76 3.37
N PRO A 69 -8.57 33.76 4.23
CA PRO A 69 -9.15 35.10 4.07
C PRO A 69 -8.87 35.66 2.66
N ALA A 70 -9.75 36.55 2.16
CA ALA A 70 -9.63 37.11 0.80
C ALA A 70 -8.24 37.71 0.52
N ARG A 71 -7.60 38.28 1.56
CA ARG A 71 -6.19 38.66 1.54
C ARG A 71 -5.40 37.71 2.44
N ALA A 72 -4.95 36.61 1.85
CA ALA A 72 -4.03 35.73 2.54
C ALA A 72 -2.75 36.49 2.90
N SER A 73 -2.29 36.34 4.14
CA SER A 73 -0.94 36.76 4.53
C SER A 73 0.10 35.91 3.79
N GLU A 74 1.34 36.39 3.73
CA GLU A 74 2.45 35.61 3.20
C GLU A 74 2.64 34.30 3.97
N GLY A 75 2.53 34.34 5.30
CA GLY A 75 2.60 33.15 6.14
C GLY A 75 1.50 32.13 5.83
N GLN A 76 0.27 32.56 5.53
CA GLN A 76 -0.81 31.66 5.13
C GLN A 76 -0.54 31.02 3.76
N ARG A 77 -0.06 31.79 2.77
CA ARG A 77 0.33 31.23 1.47
C ARG A 77 1.45 30.21 1.62
N GLN A 78 2.49 30.58 2.39
CA GLN A 78 3.61 29.69 2.66
C GLN A 78 3.16 28.40 3.35
N ALA A 79 2.27 28.49 4.34
CA ALA A 79 1.72 27.32 5.02
C ALA A 79 0.99 26.37 4.06
N VAL A 80 0.16 26.90 3.15
CA VAL A 80 -0.52 26.08 2.13
C VAL A 80 0.50 25.43 1.20
N THR A 81 1.47 26.17 0.68
CA THR A 81 2.52 25.62 -0.18
C THR A 81 3.34 24.54 0.52
N THR A 82 3.74 24.76 1.77
CA THR A 82 4.46 23.77 2.58
C THR A 82 3.60 22.53 2.83
N ALA A 83 2.31 22.69 3.13
CA ALA A 83 1.41 21.55 3.30
C ALA A 83 1.28 20.70 2.03
N VAL A 84 1.12 21.33 0.86
CA VAL A 84 1.09 20.62 -0.44
C VAL A 84 2.38 19.85 -0.67
N ALA A 85 3.54 20.46 -0.39
CA ALA A 85 4.84 19.81 -0.57
C ALA A 85 5.01 18.59 0.36
N LEU A 86 4.69 18.74 1.65
CA LEU A 86 4.79 17.65 2.63
C LEU A 86 3.83 16.50 2.31
N LEU A 87 2.57 16.82 1.97
CA LEU A 87 1.59 15.81 1.56
C LEU A 87 2.02 15.10 0.27
N GLY A 88 2.61 15.82 -0.68
CA GLY A 88 3.13 15.24 -1.91
C GLY A 88 4.32 14.29 -1.67
N LEU A 89 5.18 14.60 -0.69
CA LEU A 89 6.27 13.71 -0.27
C LEU A 89 5.73 12.43 0.39
N ILE A 90 4.76 12.54 1.28
CA ILE A 90 4.13 11.39 1.94
C ILE A 90 3.48 10.48 0.90
N ASP A 91 2.69 11.04 -0.01
CA ASP A 91 2.05 10.30 -1.08
C ASP A 91 3.06 9.61 -2.02
N GLU A 92 4.20 10.23 -2.34
CA GLU A 92 5.27 9.58 -3.11
C GLU A 92 5.94 8.43 -2.32
N GLN A 93 6.15 8.60 -1.02
CA GLN A 93 6.67 7.53 -0.17
C GLN A 93 5.70 6.34 -0.12
N ASP A 94 4.39 6.61 -0.02
CA ASP A 94 3.37 5.56 0.02
C ASP A 94 3.24 4.84 -1.33
N ARG A 95 3.33 5.55 -2.46
CA ARG A 95 3.44 4.92 -3.78
C ARG A 95 4.68 4.04 -3.88
N SER A 96 5.83 4.54 -3.46
CA SER A 96 7.09 3.78 -3.51
C SER A 96 7.00 2.51 -2.66
N ARG A 97 6.46 2.61 -1.44
CA ARG A 97 6.23 1.46 -0.56
C ARG A 97 5.28 0.44 -1.18
N THR A 98 4.17 0.91 -1.75
CA THR A 98 3.20 0.06 -2.42
C THR A 98 3.86 -0.68 -3.60
N SER A 99 4.61 0.04 -4.45
CA SER A 99 5.33 -0.57 -5.58
C SER A 99 6.36 -1.61 -5.12
N THR A 100 7.18 -1.30 -4.11
CA THR A 100 8.13 -2.27 -3.54
C THR A 100 7.41 -3.49 -2.98
N ARG A 101 6.30 -3.30 -2.26
CA ARG A 101 5.50 -4.39 -1.71
C ARG A 101 4.93 -5.29 -2.81
N ARG A 102 4.34 -4.70 -3.86
CA ARG A 102 3.85 -5.45 -5.02
C ARG A 102 4.96 -6.28 -5.66
N HIS A 103 6.15 -5.69 -5.84
CA HIS A 103 7.30 -6.39 -6.39
C HIS A 103 7.76 -7.57 -5.50
N LEU A 104 7.88 -7.38 -4.18
CA LEU A 104 8.22 -8.46 -3.24
C LEU A 104 7.19 -9.59 -3.28
N ARG A 105 5.90 -9.26 -3.34
CA ARG A 105 4.82 -10.24 -3.39
C ARG A 105 4.79 -11.02 -4.69
N SER A 106 4.95 -10.36 -5.84
CA SER A 106 5.15 -11.05 -7.13
C SER A 106 6.34 -12.01 -7.06
N ARG A 107 7.47 -11.59 -6.45
CA ARG A 107 8.62 -12.47 -6.29
C ARG A 107 8.36 -13.65 -5.34
N ALA A 108 7.61 -13.44 -4.27
CA ALA A 108 7.19 -14.53 -3.39
C ALA A 108 6.28 -15.52 -4.12
N LEU A 109 5.35 -15.05 -4.96
CA LEU A 109 4.48 -15.90 -5.77
C LEU A 109 5.26 -16.72 -6.79
N GLU A 110 6.27 -16.14 -7.45
CA GLU A 110 7.20 -16.86 -8.32
C GLU A 110 7.88 -18.01 -7.57
N LEU A 111 8.44 -17.73 -6.39
CA LEU A 111 9.11 -18.74 -5.56
C LEU A 111 8.15 -19.84 -5.09
N LEU A 112 6.92 -19.49 -4.73
CA LEU A 112 5.90 -20.47 -4.35
C LEU A 112 5.50 -21.35 -5.53
N ALA A 113 5.36 -20.79 -6.73
CA ALA A 113 5.07 -21.54 -7.95
C ALA A 113 6.22 -22.51 -8.32
N GLU A 114 7.46 -22.13 -8.01
CA GLU A 114 8.66 -22.98 -8.13
C GLU A 114 8.83 -23.95 -6.95
N ASN A 115 7.87 -23.98 -6.00
CA ASN A 115 7.86 -24.80 -4.79
C ASN A 115 9.04 -24.53 -3.83
N ASP A 116 9.60 -23.32 -3.85
CA ASP A 116 10.57 -22.81 -2.86
C ASP A 116 9.86 -22.01 -1.75
N LEU A 117 9.08 -22.74 -0.96
CA LEU A 117 8.31 -22.18 0.16
C LEU A 117 9.19 -21.44 1.18
N ARG A 118 10.42 -21.94 1.41
CA ARG A 118 11.30 -21.37 2.43
C ARG A 118 11.79 -19.99 2.01
N THR A 119 12.26 -19.84 0.78
CA THR A 119 12.73 -18.54 0.29
C THR A 119 11.54 -17.58 0.14
N ALA A 120 10.38 -18.06 -0.30
CA ALA A 120 9.17 -17.24 -0.35
C ALA A 120 8.79 -16.67 1.03
N GLN A 121 8.82 -17.50 2.08
CA GLN A 121 8.55 -17.06 3.45
C GLN A 121 9.56 -15.98 3.91
N LEU A 122 10.86 -16.16 3.63
CA LEU A 122 11.88 -15.15 3.95
C LEU A 122 11.65 -13.81 3.24
N VAL A 123 11.17 -13.84 1.99
CA VAL A 123 10.81 -12.63 1.25
C VAL A 123 9.59 -11.95 1.87
N LEU A 124 8.57 -12.73 2.27
CA LEU A 124 7.34 -12.22 2.89
C LEU A 124 7.57 -11.67 4.30
N GLU A 125 8.57 -12.16 5.03
CA GLU A 125 8.97 -11.61 6.34
C GLU A 125 9.50 -10.16 6.26
N VAL A 126 9.94 -9.71 5.08
CA VAL A 126 10.36 -8.32 4.85
C VAL A 126 9.15 -7.39 4.65
N ASP A 127 8.00 -7.93 4.24
CA ASP A 127 6.77 -7.15 4.05
C ASP A 127 6.17 -6.70 5.40
N GLN A 128 5.49 -5.56 5.40
CA GLN A 128 4.83 -5.01 6.58
C GLN A 128 3.36 -4.67 6.29
N PRO A 129 2.39 -5.26 7.03
CA PRO A 129 2.59 -6.32 8.03
C PRO A 129 3.06 -7.64 7.40
N PRO A 130 3.77 -8.50 8.16
CA PRO A 130 4.20 -9.79 7.65
C PRO A 130 2.99 -10.64 7.28
N ILE A 131 3.06 -11.30 6.13
CA ILE A 131 2.04 -12.24 5.67
C ILE A 131 2.44 -13.64 6.09
N GLU A 132 1.59 -14.29 6.87
CA GLU A 132 1.74 -15.71 7.19
C GLU A 132 1.08 -16.55 6.09
N LEU A 133 1.84 -17.51 5.55
CA LEU A 133 1.31 -18.43 4.55
C LEU A 133 0.45 -19.51 5.23
N PRO A 134 -0.77 -19.79 4.75
CA PRO A 134 -1.57 -20.90 5.24
C PRO A 134 -0.86 -22.25 5.05
N GLN A 135 -1.12 -23.21 5.94
CA GLN A 135 -0.59 -24.58 5.81
C GLN A 135 -1.05 -25.28 4.54
N HIS A 136 -2.28 -24.98 4.11
CA HIS A 136 -2.86 -25.47 2.88
C HIS A 136 -3.21 -24.26 2.03
N LEU A 137 -2.54 -24.15 0.89
CA LEU A 137 -2.72 -23.07 -0.05
C LEU A 137 -3.27 -23.58 -1.38
N ARG A 138 -4.02 -22.73 -2.07
CA ARG A 138 -4.39 -22.89 -3.46
C ARG A 138 -3.96 -21.66 -4.24
N PHE A 139 -3.60 -21.89 -5.49
CA PHE A 139 -3.34 -20.82 -6.43
C PHE A 139 -4.62 -20.51 -7.20
N LEU A 140 -5.05 -19.26 -7.07
CA LEU A 140 -6.05 -18.68 -7.92
C LEU A 140 -5.33 -17.87 -8.99
N ARG A 141 -5.53 -18.24 -10.25
CA ARG A 141 -4.96 -17.52 -11.40
C ARG A 141 -6.09 -16.83 -12.13
N ALA A 142 -5.87 -15.59 -12.56
CA ALA A 142 -6.87 -14.85 -13.30
C ALA A 142 -6.22 -14.00 -14.39
N THR A 143 -6.88 -13.90 -15.52
CA THR A 143 -6.46 -13.07 -16.66
C THR A 143 -7.53 -12.04 -17.01
N GLY A 144 -7.09 -10.92 -17.57
CA GLY A 144 -7.97 -9.81 -17.95
C GLY A 144 -7.16 -8.60 -18.40
N ASP A 145 -7.81 -7.45 -18.53
CA ASP A 145 -7.13 -6.20 -18.81
C ASP A 145 -6.29 -5.74 -17.60
N GLU A 146 -5.27 -4.92 -17.88
CA GLU A 146 -4.31 -4.45 -16.86
C GLU A 146 -5.01 -3.67 -15.72
N SER A 147 -6.03 -2.87 -16.03
CA SER A 147 -6.81 -2.16 -15.02
C SER A 147 -7.60 -3.11 -14.11
N ALA A 148 -8.26 -4.12 -14.66
CA ALA A 148 -9.00 -5.11 -13.88
C ALA A 148 -8.05 -5.95 -13.00
N ILE A 149 -6.85 -6.27 -13.48
CA ILE A 149 -5.82 -6.95 -12.70
C ILE A 149 -5.36 -6.06 -11.53
N ASP A 150 -5.04 -4.79 -11.77
CA ASP A 150 -4.60 -3.86 -10.72
C ASP A 150 -5.69 -3.60 -9.65
N ASP A 151 -6.95 -3.48 -10.09
CA ASP A 151 -8.11 -3.34 -9.20
C ASP A 151 -8.33 -4.60 -8.36
N ALA A 152 -8.21 -5.77 -8.97
CA ALA A 152 -8.33 -7.06 -8.28
C ALA A 152 -7.19 -7.29 -7.29
N GLU A 153 -5.94 -7.01 -7.67
CA GLU A 153 -4.77 -7.09 -6.79
C GLU A 153 -4.97 -6.17 -5.57
N SER A 154 -5.39 -4.93 -5.80
CA SER A 154 -5.68 -3.96 -4.74
C SER A 154 -6.86 -4.39 -3.84
N SER A 155 -7.86 -5.06 -4.40
CA SER A 155 -8.99 -5.63 -3.65
C SER A 155 -8.57 -6.79 -2.76
N LEU A 156 -7.70 -7.68 -3.25
CA LEU A 156 -7.15 -8.81 -2.51
C LEU A 156 -6.20 -8.36 -1.40
N ASP A 157 -5.35 -7.36 -1.67
CA ASP A 157 -4.46 -6.75 -0.68
C ASP A 157 -5.23 -6.17 0.51
N ARG A 158 -6.32 -5.45 0.26
CA ARG A 158 -7.21 -4.93 1.32
C ARG A 158 -7.83 -6.02 2.19
N ARG A 159 -7.92 -7.26 1.68
CA ARG A 159 -8.41 -8.43 2.41
C ARG A 159 -7.29 -9.22 3.10
N GLY A 160 -6.04 -8.76 3.01
CA GLY A 160 -4.87 -9.47 3.53
C GLY A 160 -4.51 -10.73 2.74
N ILE A 161 -4.95 -10.84 1.49
CA ILE A 161 -4.64 -11.98 0.62
C ILE A 161 -3.35 -11.67 -0.15
N LEU A 162 -2.40 -12.60 -0.13
CA LEU A 162 -1.20 -12.51 -0.95
C LEU A 162 -1.58 -12.64 -2.43
N ALA A 163 -1.47 -11.53 -3.15
CA ALA A 163 -1.72 -11.44 -4.58
C ALA A 163 -0.66 -10.59 -5.26
N GLY A 164 -0.46 -10.83 -6.54
CA GLY A 164 0.49 -10.13 -7.40
C GLY A 164 0.49 -10.74 -8.80
N GLN A 165 1.22 -10.13 -9.72
CA GLN A 165 1.34 -10.64 -11.07
C GLN A 165 2.44 -11.69 -11.17
N TYR A 166 2.15 -12.79 -11.86
CA TYR A 166 3.10 -13.85 -12.21
C TYR A 166 2.81 -14.34 -13.64
N ALA A 167 3.84 -14.39 -14.48
CA ALA A 167 3.71 -14.78 -15.90
C ALA A 167 2.64 -13.99 -16.69
N GLY A 168 2.41 -12.71 -16.34
CA GLY A 168 1.41 -11.85 -16.98
C GLY A 168 -0.04 -12.09 -16.52
N GLU A 169 -0.24 -12.88 -15.47
CA GLU A 169 -1.55 -13.18 -14.90
C GLU A 169 -1.61 -12.72 -13.45
N LEU A 170 -2.81 -12.36 -12.98
CA LEU A 170 -3.05 -12.20 -11.54
C LEU A 170 -2.94 -13.56 -10.88
N CYS A 171 -2.08 -13.66 -9.87
CA CYS A 171 -1.89 -14.86 -9.08
C CYS A 171 -2.15 -14.54 -7.61
N ALA A 172 -2.95 -15.36 -6.94
CA ALA A 172 -3.27 -15.19 -5.53
C ALA A 172 -3.16 -16.52 -4.77
N VAL A 173 -2.58 -16.43 -3.57
CA VAL A 173 -2.43 -17.56 -2.64
C VAL A 173 -3.50 -17.43 -1.59
N ILE A 174 -4.40 -18.42 -1.55
CA ILE A 174 -5.57 -18.41 -0.69
C ILE A 174 -5.81 -19.76 -0.03
N GLU A 175 -6.50 -19.74 1.10
CA GLU A 175 -6.99 -20.96 1.71
C GLU A 175 -8.00 -21.66 0.78
N PRO A 176 -8.01 -23.01 0.73
CA PRO A 176 -8.94 -23.77 -0.10
C PRO A 176 -10.41 -23.38 0.06
N ALA A 177 -10.84 -23.09 1.29
CA ALA A 177 -12.22 -22.72 1.60
C ALA A 177 -12.63 -21.35 1.01
N LEU A 178 -11.65 -20.48 0.74
CA LEU A 178 -11.87 -19.15 0.18
C LEU A 178 -11.72 -19.11 -1.34
N ALA A 179 -11.31 -20.22 -1.96
CA ALA A 179 -10.98 -20.26 -3.38
C ALA A 179 -12.16 -19.96 -4.30
N GLU A 180 -13.25 -20.70 -4.12
CA GLU A 180 -14.47 -20.51 -4.90
C GLU A 180 -15.10 -19.11 -4.71
N PRO A 181 -15.40 -18.64 -3.48
CA PRO A 181 -16.03 -17.33 -3.31
C PRO A 181 -15.12 -16.17 -3.75
N THR A 182 -13.80 -16.32 -3.65
CA THR A 182 -12.88 -15.29 -4.17
C THR A 182 -12.81 -15.34 -5.69
N GLY A 183 -12.77 -16.53 -6.30
CA GLY A 183 -12.84 -16.70 -7.74
C GLY A 183 -14.12 -16.13 -8.36
N SER A 184 -15.29 -16.38 -7.77
CA SER A 184 -16.55 -15.82 -8.24
C SER A 184 -16.53 -14.29 -8.27
N ARG A 185 -15.98 -13.64 -7.22
CA ARG A 185 -15.87 -12.17 -7.17
C ARG A 185 -14.92 -11.61 -8.22
N LEU A 186 -13.80 -12.29 -8.49
CA LEU A 186 -12.89 -11.88 -9.56
C LEU A 186 -13.57 -12.01 -10.93
N ALA A 187 -14.36 -13.07 -11.13
CA ALA A 187 -15.14 -13.24 -12.35
C ALA A 187 -16.25 -12.18 -12.52
N GLU A 188 -16.94 -11.80 -11.44
CA GLU A 188 -17.87 -10.66 -11.43
C GLU A 188 -17.19 -9.33 -11.78
N GLY A 189 -15.90 -9.20 -11.45
CA GLY A 189 -15.04 -8.09 -11.84
C GLY A 189 -14.53 -8.15 -13.29
N GLY A 190 -14.96 -9.12 -14.09
CA GLY A 190 -14.60 -9.26 -15.50
C GLY A 190 -13.35 -10.10 -15.78
N LEU A 191 -12.76 -10.73 -14.75
CA LEU A 191 -11.57 -11.58 -14.93
C LEU A 191 -11.94 -13.02 -15.30
N HIS A 192 -11.11 -13.65 -16.12
CA HIS A 192 -11.19 -15.09 -16.40
C HIS A 192 -10.37 -15.86 -15.36
N VAL A 193 -11.05 -16.61 -14.49
CA VAL A 193 -10.42 -17.25 -13.34
C VAL A 193 -10.23 -18.75 -13.55
N ALA A 194 -9.02 -19.23 -13.29
CA ALA A 194 -8.67 -20.64 -13.16
C ALA A 194 -8.19 -20.92 -11.73
N SER A 195 -8.63 -22.03 -11.14
CA SER A 195 -8.14 -22.47 -9.84
C SER A 195 -7.27 -23.72 -10.00
N GLU A 196 -6.01 -23.64 -9.59
CA GLU A 196 -5.12 -24.80 -9.54
C GLU A 196 -4.94 -25.24 -8.08
N MET A 197 -5.23 -26.51 -7.83
CA MET A 197 -5.01 -27.10 -6.51
C MET A 197 -3.57 -27.58 -6.42
N GLN A 198 -2.72 -26.78 -5.81
CA GLN A 198 -1.36 -27.18 -5.48
C GLN A 198 -1.33 -27.61 -4.02
N SER A 199 -1.25 -28.92 -3.76
CA SER A 199 -0.96 -29.39 -2.40
C SER A 199 0.51 -29.08 -2.17
N PRO A 200 0.89 -28.17 -1.25
CA PRO A 200 2.28 -28.03 -0.89
C PRO A 200 2.72 -29.39 -0.36
N ARG A 201 3.59 -30.07 -1.11
CA ARG A 201 4.33 -31.20 -0.54
C ARG A 201 5.33 -30.56 0.41
N VAL A 202 4.85 -30.12 1.57
CA VAL A 202 5.70 -29.98 2.73
C VAL A 202 6.15 -31.41 2.99
N THR A 203 7.28 -31.78 2.41
CA THR A 203 8.05 -32.91 2.89
C THR A 203 8.36 -32.57 4.32
N ALA A 204 7.48 -33.02 5.23
CA ALA A 204 7.65 -32.93 6.66
C ALA A 204 9.06 -33.40 6.92
N ARG A 205 9.94 -32.44 7.26
CA ARG A 205 11.33 -32.77 7.49
C ARG A 205 11.31 -33.73 8.68
N PRO A 206 11.98 -34.89 8.60
CA PRO A 206 12.13 -35.75 9.77
C PRO A 206 12.73 -34.90 10.87
N ASP A 207 12.08 -34.99 12.02
CA ASP A 207 12.45 -34.43 13.31
C ASP A 207 13.98 -34.44 13.46
N THR A 208 14.65 -33.34 13.10
CA THR A 208 16.08 -33.21 13.37
C THR A 208 16.17 -32.99 14.86
N ALA A 209 16.29 -34.10 15.58
CA ALA A 209 16.76 -34.18 16.94
C ALA A 209 17.76 -33.04 17.18
N ARG A 210 17.40 -32.15 18.10
CA ARG A 210 18.29 -31.10 18.62
C ARG A 210 19.65 -31.73 18.91
N PRO A 211 20.74 -31.34 18.22
CA PRO A 211 22.06 -31.62 18.76
C PRO A 211 22.16 -30.83 20.06
N GLY A 212 22.37 -31.54 21.17
CA GLY A 212 22.47 -30.95 22.49
C GLY A 212 23.44 -29.77 22.49
N TRP A 213 22.90 -28.58 22.79
CA TRP A 213 23.69 -27.43 23.19
C TRP A 213 24.44 -27.81 24.47
N ARG A 214 25.69 -28.24 24.33
CA ARG A 214 26.63 -28.27 25.45
C ARG A 214 26.96 -26.82 25.78
N SER A 215 26.52 -26.37 26.95
CA SER A 215 26.89 -25.07 27.50
C SER A 215 28.42 -24.90 27.47
N PRO A 216 28.95 -23.77 26.99
CA PRO A 216 30.37 -23.49 27.13
C PRO A 216 30.71 -23.38 28.63
N ARG A 217 31.73 -24.14 29.06
CA ARG A 217 32.31 -23.96 30.40
C ARG A 217 32.82 -22.51 30.52
N PRO A 218 32.52 -21.80 31.62
CA PRO A 218 33.08 -20.47 31.82
C PRO A 218 34.62 -20.56 31.93
N PRO A 219 35.36 -19.59 31.36
CA PRO A 219 36.80 -19.50 31.57
C PRO A 219 37.09 -19.24 33.05
N ARG A 220 38.06 -19.97 33.60
CA ARG A 220 38.64 -19.67 34.91
C ARG A 220 39.37 -18.34 34.81
N CYS A 221 38.87 -17.30 35.49
CA CYS A 221 39.63 -16.07 35.70
C CYS A 221 40.82 -16.35 36.64
N PRO A 222 42.07 -16.14 36.21
CA PRO A 222 43.16 -15.87 37.14
C PRO A 222 43.03 -14.43 37.63
N GLY A 223 43.26 -14.22 38.91
CA GLY A 223 42.95 -12.98 39.59
C GLY A 223 43.95 -11.85 39.39
N TRP A 224 43.78 -10.87 40.30
CA TRP A 224 44.69 -9.77 40.62
C TRP A 224 44.51 -8.54 39.69
N TRP A 225 44.47 -7.26 40.10
CA TRP A 225 44.89 -6.53 41.31
C TRP A 225 43.96 -5.33 41.59
N CYS A 226 43.84 -4.97 42.87
CA CYS A 226 43.40 -3.65 43.35
C CYS A 226 44.44 -2.58 43.04
N GLY A 227 44.00 -1.34 42.79
CA GLY A 227 44.87 -0.18 42.70
C GLY A 227 44.11 1.13 42.83
N THR A 228 43.98 1.60 44.07
CA THR A 228 43.54 2.93 44.48
C THR A 228 44.49 4.05 44.00
N ARG A 229 43.95 5.11 43.42
CA ARG A 229 43.99 6.50 43.93
C ARG A 229 43.16 7.43 43.06
#